data_AF-A0A3D3P5T8-F1
#
_entry.id   AF-A0A3D3P5T8-F1
#
_cell.length_a   1.000
_cell.length_b   1.000
_cell.length_c   1.000
_cell.angle_alpha   90.00
_cell.angle_beta   90.00
_cell.angle_gamma   90.00
#
_symmetry.space_group_name_H-M   'P 1'
#
loop_
_entity.id
_entity.type
_entity.pdbx_description
1 polymer ?
#
loop_
_entity_poly.entity_id
_entity_poly.type
_entity_poly.pdbx_seq_one_letter_code
_entity_poly.pdbx_strand_id
1 'polypeptide(L)'
;RVVATEATIGYDRLASQIIKSANGKPVKGLPELAMALEDPPENGIHTIETDKEPYQIFLDQSLSDRVDQDFVTRGLPTLKRLYKAE
;
A
#
# COMPACT_ATOMS: atom_id res chain seq x y z
N ARG A 1 -1.44 -9.84 3.88
CA ARG A 1 -1.92 -10.64 2.74
C ARG A 1 -2.43 -9.65 1.70
N VAL A 2 -2.16 -9.88 0.42
CA VAL A 2 -2.67 -9.03 -0.67
C VAL A 2 -4.09 -9.43 -1.03
N VAL A 3 -4.99 -8.46 -1.23
CA VAL A 3 -6.34 -8.68 -1.74
C VAL A 3 -6.27 -8.62 -3.26
N ALA A 4 -6.72 -9.68 -3.95
CA ALA A 4 -6.67 -9.75 -5.40
C ALA A 4 -7.65 -8.74 -6.02
N THR A 5 -7.10 -7.76 -6.73
CA THR A 5 -7.81 -6.70 -7.46
C THR A 5 -7.06 -6.37 -8.75
N GLU A 6 -7.62 -5.51 -9.59
CA GLU A 6 -6.93 -5.00 -10.77
C GLU A 6 -5.62 -4.27 -10.41
N ALA A 7 -5.59 -3.55 -9.27
CA ALA A 7 -4.41 -2.83 -8.79
C ALA A 7 -3.27 -3.74 -8.31
N THR A 8 -3.54 -5.00 -7.98
CA THR A 8 -2.58 -5.90 -7.32
C THR A 8 -2.22 -7.11 -8.16
N ILE A 9 -2.53 -7.11 -9.46
CA ILE A 9 -2.22 -8.23 -10.36
C ILE A 9 -0.72 -8.54 -10.29
N GLY A 10 -0.38 -9.81 -10.10
CA GLY A 10 1.01 -10.27 -9.96
C GLY A 10 1.56 -10.25 -8.54
N TYR A 11 0.88 -9.60 -7.59
CA TYR A 11 1.26 -9.54 -6.18
C TYR A 11 0.31 -10.33 -5.26
N ASP A 12 -0.74 -10.94 -5.79
CA ASP A 12 -1.81 -11.64 -5.07
C ASP A 12 -1.29 -12.80 -4.19
N ARG A 13 -0.15 -13.38 -4.55
CA ARG A 13 0.52 -14.46 -3.80
C ARG A 13 1.43 -13.97 -2.68
N LEU A 14 1.69 -12.66 -2.60
CA LEU A 14 2.58 -12.11 -1.58
C LEU A 14 1.92 -12.13 -0.19
N ALA A 15 2.65 -12.65 0.79
CA ALA A 15 2.23 -12.69 2.17
C ALA A 15 3.44 -12.63 3.10
N SER A 16 3.19 -12.13 4.32
CA SER A 16 4.16 -12.17 5.43
C SER A 16 5.53 -11.58 5.08
N GLN A 17 5.53 -10.39 4.47
CA GLN A 17 6.73 -9.58 4.20
C GLN A 17 6.77 -8.36 5.12
N ILE A 18 7.96 -7.96 5.52
CA ILE A 18 8.24 -6.75 6.30
C ILE A 18 8.44 -5.60 5.32
N ILE A 19 7.65 -4.53 5.47
CA ILE A 19 7.82 -3.29 4.71
C ILE A 19 8.94 -2.48 5.36
N LYS A 20 9.93 -2.08 4.56
CA LYS A 20 11.09 -1.27 5.01
C LYS A 20 10.88 0.21 4.73
N SER A 21 10.35 0.53 3.55
CA SER A 21 10.10 1.89 3.11
C SER A 21 8.92 1.93 2.14
N ALA A 22 8.31 3.11 2.00
CA ALA A 22 7.32 3.39 0.98
C ALA A 22 7.60 4.78 0.38
N ASN A 23 7.64 4.89 -0.95
CA ASN A 23 7.94 6.12 -1.68
C ASN A 23 9.26 6.79 -1.21
N GLY A 24 10.27 5.97 -0.91
CA GLY A 24 11.57 6.42 -0.38
C GLY A 24 11.57 6.85 1.09
N LYS A 25 10.41 6.82 1.78
CA LYS A 25 10.29 7.17 3.20
C LYS A 25 10.40 5.91 4.07
N PRO A 26 11.29 5.89 5.09
CA PRO A 26 11.41 4.75 6.00
C PRO A 26 10.09 4.50 6.76
N VAL A 27 9.71 3.23 6.87
CA VAL A 27 8.47 2.81 7.55
C VAL A 27 8.83 2.11 8.85
N LYS A 28 8.42 2.68 9.98
CA LYS A 28 8.58 2.09 11.32
C LYS A 28 7.30 1.44 11.84
N GLY A 29 6.16 1.79 11.26
CA GLY A 29 4.85 1.34 11.69
C GLY A 29 3.75 1.69 10.69
N LEU A 30 2.50 1.37 11.07
CA LEU A 30 1.34 1.63 10.23
C LEU A 30 1.07 3.13 9.99
N PRO A 31 1.26 4.04 10.98
CA PRO A 31 1.09 5.47 10.76
C PRO A 31 2.07 6.02 9.72
N GLU A 32 3.35 5.66 9.81
CA GLU A 32 4.37 6.11 8.86
C GLU A 32 4.12 5.56 7.46
N LEU A 33 3.67 4.30 7.36
CA LEU A 33 3.27 3.71 6.09
C LEU A 33 2.10 4.48 5.46
N ALA A 34 1.06 4.79 6.24
CA ALA A 34 -0.09 5.53 5.74
C ALA A 34 0.31 6.93 5.27
N MET A 35 1.11 7.66 6.05
CA MET A 35 1.62 8.98 5.68
C MET A 35 2.50 8.94 4.43
N ALA A 36 3.29 7.89 4.26
CA ALA A 36 4.14 7.74 3.08
C ALA A 36 3.32 7.50 1.80
N LEU A 37 2.19 6.80 1.90
CA LEU A 37 1.29 6.52 0.77
C LEU A 37 0.30 7.66 0.49
N GLU A 38 0.02 8.53 1.46
CA GLU A 38 -0.79 9.75 1.27
C GLU A 38 -0.08 10.83 0.43
N ASP A 39 1.24 10.73 0.27
CA ASP A 39 2.06 11.64 -0.52
C ASP A 39 2.67 10.89 -1.71
N PRO A 40 1.91 10.76 -2.82
CA PRO A 40 2.32 9.98 -3.98
C PRO A 40 3.49 10.63 -4.72
N PRO A 41 4.39 9.83 -5.31
CA PRO A 41 5.46 10.37 -6.15
C PRO A 41 4.91 11.06 -7.42
N GLU A 42 5.67 11.98 -8.02
CA GLU A 42 5.25 12.73 -9.21
C GLU A 42 4.87 11.85 -10.42
N ASN A 43 5.44 10.64 -10.50
CA ASN A 43 5.14 9.69 -11.56
C ASN A 43 3.84 8.88 -11.32
N GLY A 44 3.16 9.08 -10.19
CA GLY A 44 1.93 8.38 -9.82
C GLY A 44 2.13 6.90 -9.46
N ILE A 45 3.37 6.43 -9.28
CA ILE A 45 3.66 5.02 -8.96
C ILE A 45 4.19 4.92 -7.53
N HIS A 46 3.39 4.33 -6.65
CA HIS A 46 3.86 3.97 -5.33
C HIS A 46 4.92 2.87 -5.42
N THR A 47 5.99 3.03 -4.65
CA THR A 47 7.07 2.03 -4.53
C THR A 47 7.18 1.60 -3.08
N ILE A 48 6.96 0.32 -2.80
CA ILE A 48 7.03 -0.26 -1.45
C ILE A 48 8.18 -1.26 -1.42
N GLU A 49 9.18 -1.00 -0.58
CA GLU A 49 10.33 -1.89 -0.41
C GLU A 49 10.08 -2.90 0.72
N THR A 50 10.43 -4.16 0.47
CA THR A 50 10.19 -5.27 1.39
C THR A 50 11.45 -6.09 1.71
N ASP A 51 11.33 -7.05 2.63
CA ASP A 51 12.42 -7.93 3.06
C ASP A 51 12.58 -9.22 2.24
N LYS A 52 11.62 -9.55 1.38
CA LYS A 52 11.57 -10.81 0.61
C LYS A 52 11.26 -10.53 -0.85
N GLU A 53 11.65 -11.45 -1.73
CA GLU A 53 11.31 -11.38 -3.15
C GLU A 53 9.81 -11.09 -3.37
N PRO A 54 9.46 -10.13 -4.23
CA PRO A 54 10.32 -9.42 -5.21
C PRO A 54 11.14 -8.23 -4.66
N TYR A 55 11.20 -8.00 -3.35
CA TYR A 55 11.87 -6.88 -2.65
C TYR A 55 11.30 -5.49 -2.92
N GLN A 56 10.58 -5.30 -4.02
CA GLN A 56 9.87 -4.07 -4.35
C GLN A 56 8.50 -4.40 -4.93
N ILE A 57 7.50 -3.63 -4.52
CA ILE A 57 6.13 -3.66 -5.03
C ILE A 57 5.84 -2.29 -5.64
N PHE A 58 5.36 -2.27 -6.88
CA PHE A 58 4.96 -1.05 -7.58
C PHE A 58 3.45 -1.05 -7.77
N LEU A 59 2.79 0.05 -7.39
CA LEU A 59 1.35 0.22 -7.52
C LEU A 59 1.02 1.56 -8.18
N ASP A 60 0.15 1.54 -9.19
CA ASP A 60 -0.38 2.77 -9.78
C ASP A 60 -1.35 3.43 -8.80
N GLN A 61 -1.12 4.70 -8.49
CA GLN A 61 -1.93 5.46 -7.53
C GLN A 61 -3.38 5.57 -7.99
N SER A 62 -3.61 5.97 -9.25
CA SER A 62 -4.97 6.23 -9.76
C SER A 62 -5.83 4.96 -9.77
N LEU A 63 -5.22 3.83 -10.14
CA LEU A 63 -5.88 2.53 -10.10
C LEU A 63 -6.12 2.06 -8.66
N SER A 64 -5.17 2.29 -7.76
CA SER A 64 -5.31 1.96 -6.34
C SER A 64 -6.45 2.77 -5.69
N ASP A 65 -6.50 4.09 -5.93
CA ASP A 65 -7.56 4.98 -5.43
C ASP A 65 -8.94 4.54 -5.93
N ARG A 66 -9.05 4.13 -7.19
CA ARG A 66 -10.30 3.60 -7.75
C ARG A 66 -10.73 2.31 -7.05
N VAL A 67 -9.81 1.36 -6.86
CA VAL A 67 -10.09 0.10 -6.16
C VAL A 67 -10.49 0.35 -4.70
N ASP A 68 -9.87 1.32 -4.04
CA ASP A 68 -10.22 1.75 -2.69
C ASP A 68 -11.65 2.30 -2.59
N GLN A 69 -12.08 3.10 -3.57
CA GLN A 69 -13.48 3.57 -3.65
C GLN A 69 -14.46 2.42 -3.89
N ASP A 70 -14.09 1.44 -4.71
CA ASP A 70 -14.91 0.25 -4.92
C ASP A 70 -15.08 -0.56 -3.62
N PHE A 71 -14.03 -0.67 -2.80
CA PHE A 71 -14.11 -1.32 -1.49
C PHE A 71 -15.08 -0.62 -0.54
N VAL A 72 -14.99 0.71 -0.46
CA VAL A 72 -15.91 1.52 0.37
C VAL A 72 -17.36 1.36 -0.12
N THR A 73 -17.57 1.43 -1.43
CA THR A 73 -18.90 1.27 -2.05
C THR A 73 -19.50 -0.11 -1.77
N ARG A 74 -18.67 -1.16 -1.68
CA ARG A 74 -19.08 -2.53 -1.36
C ARG A 74 -19.29 -2.79 0.14
N GLY A 75 -19.19 -1.75 0.98
CA GLY A 75 -19.56 -1.80 2.39
C GLY A 75 -18.41 -1.97 3.37
N LEU A 76 -17.16 -1.77 2.95
CA LEU A 76 -16.06 -1.66 3.92
C LEU A 76 -16.13 -0.31 4.64
N PRO A 77 -16.27 -0.29 5.99
CA PRO A 77 -16.49 0.94 6.73
C PRO A 77 -15.24 1.81 6.84
N THR A 78 -14.05 1.22 6.74
CA THR A 78 -12.77 1.93 6.71
C THR A 78 -11.71 1.10 6.00
N LEU A 79 -10.78 1.77 5.31
CA LEU A 79 -9.62 1.17 4.64
C LEU A 79 -8.38 1.15 5.55
N LYS A 80 -8.37 1.94 6.63
CA LYS A 80 -7.25 2.03 7.57
C LYS A 80 -7.72 2.10 9.03
N ARG A 81 -6.91 1.50 9.92
CA ARG A 81 -7.08 1.60 11.37
C ARG A 81 -5.69 1.82 11.97
N LEU A 82 -5.44 3.06 12.38
CA LEU A 82 -4.13 3.52 12.84
C LEU A 82 -4.16 3.78 14.35
N TYR A 83 -3.03 3.52 15.00
CA TYR A 83 -2.75 4.02 16.35
C TYR A 83 -2.11 5.41 16.24
N LYS A 84 -2.01 6.12 17.36
CA LYS A 84 -1.35 7.43 17.40
C LYS A 84 0.16 7.23 17.28
N ALA A 85 0.80 7.84 16.30
CA ALA A 85 2.26 7.86 16.21
C ALA A 85 2.84 8.53 17.47
N GLU A 86 3.90 7.95 18.04
CA GLU A 86 4.67 8.52 19.15
C GLU A 86 5.62 9.62 18.68
#